data_AF-A0AAP3WM57-F1
#
_entry.id   AF-A0AAP3WM57-F1
#
_cell.length_a   1.000
_cell.length_b   1.000
_cell.length_c   1.000
_cell.angle_alpha   90.00
_cell.angle_beta   90.00
_cell.angle_gamma   90.00
#
_symmetry.space_group_name_H-M   'P 1'
#
loop_
_entity.id
_entity.type
_entity.pdbx_description
1 polymer ?
#
loop_
_entity_poly.entity_id
_entity_poly.type
_entity_poly.pdbx_seq_one_letter_code
_entity_poly.pdbx_strand_id
1 'polypeptide(L)'
;MQKELLEIEFRYHDRPIGSCPATSCSKTIAIGIFDTLEEAVKAGNETLKVLSEHFQVRSDDRFKVRGLFGTPDRLVTNCCYTTKGIAYFAKITPLKFDDLSETIAETFKAYDRYRQYRREQENDE
;
A
#
# COMPACT_ATOMS: atom_id res chain seq x y z
N MET A 1 9.24 11.59 -10.15
CA MET A 1 9.15 10.30 -10.87
C MET A 1 8.16 9.40 -10.15
N GLN A 2 7.39 8.57 -10.85
CA GLN A 2 6.46 7.61 -10.21
C GLN A 2 6.99 6.18 -10.41
N LYS A 3 6.98 5.39 -9.34
CA LYS A 3 7.24 3.95 -9.36
C LYS A 3 6.09 3.22 -8.68
N GLU A 4 6.07 1.90 -8.77
CA GLU A 4 5.01 1.05 -8.25
C GLU A 4 5.61 0.01 -7.30
N LEU A 5 5.26 0.07 -6.02
CA LEU A 5 5.72 -0.87 -4.99
C LEU A 5 4.72 -2.01 -4.85
N LEU A 6 5.16 -3.24 -5.10
CA LEU A 6 4.39 -4.45 -4.83
C LEU A 6 4.78 -5.03 -3.47
N GLU A 7 3.79 -5.16 -2.59
CA GLU A 7 3.95 -5.72 -1.25
C GLU A 7 2.90 -6.79 -0.97
N ILE A 8 3.23 -7.69 -0.05
CA ILE A 8 2.27 -8.65 0.49
C ILE A 8 2.32 -8.58 2.01
N GLU A 9 1.20 -8.22 2.62
CA GLU A 9 0.99 -8.32 4.05
C GLU A 9 0.31 -9.64 4.37
N PHE A 10 0.91 -10.46 5.24
CA PHE A 10 0.27 -11.63 5.84
C PHE A 10 -0.23 -11.28 7.22
N ARG A 11 -1.48 -11.61 7.52
CA ARG A 11 -2.10 -11.49 8.84
C ARG A 11 -2.44 -12.88 9.35
N TYR A 12 -1.99 -13.19 10.55
CA TYR A 12 -2.13 -14.51 11.15
C TYR A 12 -2.16 -14.40 12.68
N HIS A 13 -2.41 -15.52 13.34
CA HIS A 13 -2.28 -15.62 14.79
C HIS A 13 -1.05 -16.46 15.15
N ASP A 14 -0.29 -16.02 16.14
CA ASP A 14 0.82 -16.76 16.75
C ASP A 14 0.68 -16.78 18.27
N ARG A 15 1.51 -17.58 18.94
CA ARG A 15 1.56 -17.65 20.40
C ARG A 15 1.93 -16.28 21.00
N PRO A 16 1.29 -15.87 22.12
CA PRO A 16 1.69 -14.68 22.84
C PRO A 16 3.16 -14.74 23.29
N ILE A 17 3.85 -13.60 23.26
CA ILE A 17 5.23 -13.47 23.75
C ILE A 17 5.23 -12.62 25.02
N GLY A 18 5.69 -13.18 26.13
CA GLY A 18 5.76 -12.49 27.42
C GLY A 18 4.39 -12.25 28.04
N SER A 19 4.20 -11.10 28.70
CA SER A 19 2.95 -10.72 29.37
C SER A 19 1.90 -10.10 28.44
N CYS A 20 2.23 -9.87 27.17
CA CYS A 20 1.28 -9.29 26.21
C CYS A 20 0.36 -10.38 25.66
N PRO A 21 -0.98 -10.28 25.83
CA PRO A 21 -1.93 -11.30 25.36
C PRO A 21 -2.20 -11.23 23.85
N ALA A 22 -1.58 -10.31 23.11
CA ALA A 22 -1.82 -10.13 21.69
C ALA A 22 -1.35 -11.36 20.90
N THR A 23 -2.28 -12.02 20.23
CA THR A 23 -2.01 -13.16 19.34
C THR A 23 -2.00 -12.76 17.87
N SER A 24 -2.58 -11.62 17.52
CA SER A 24 -2.62 -11.11 16.15
C SER A 24 -1.24 -10.63 15.72
N CYS A 25 -0.74 -11.18 14.61
CA CYS A 25 0.52 -10.80 14.00
C CYS A 25 0.29 -10.37 12.55
N SER A 26 1.13 -9.45 12.09
CA SER A 26 1.24 -9.12 10.68
C SER A 26 2.71 -9.13 10.24
N LYS A 27 2.93 -9.56 9.01
CA LYS A 27 4.25 -9.50 8.36
C LYS A 27 4.08 -8.99 6.94
N THR A 28 4.71 -7.87 6.65
CA THR A 28 4.75 -7.30 5.30
C THR A 28 6.10 -7.59 4.65
N ILE A 29 6.06 -8.04 3.41
CA ILE A 29 7.24 -8.18 2.56
C ILE A 29 7.08 -7.34 1.30
N ALA A 30 8.16 -6.68 0.88
CA ALA A 30 8.25 -6.06 -0.42
C ALA A 30 8.72 -7.09 -1.45
N ILE A 31 7.94 -7.25 -2.52
CA ILE A 31 8.25 -8.16 -3.62
C ILE A 31 9.12 -7.46 -4.66
N GLY A 32 8.84 -6.18 -4.92
CA GLY A 32 9.63 -5.40 -5.87
C GLY A 32 9.12 -3.96 -6.03
N ILE A 33 9.97 -3.13 -6.62
CA ILE A 33 9.64 -1.77 -7.06
C ILE A 33 9.77 -1.76 -8.58
N PHE A 34 8.73 -1.30 -9.26
CA PHE A 34 8.63 -1.32 -10.72
C PHE A 34 8.49 0.10 -11.27
N ASP A 35 8.90 0.31 -12.52
CA ASP A 35 8.79 1.63 -13.15
C ASP A 35 7.39 1.89 -13.68
N THR A 36 6.67 0.84 -14.06
CA THR A 36 5.31 0.94 -14.62
C THR A 36 4.31 0.07 -13.87
N LEU A 37 3.02 0.43 -13.99
CA LEU A 37 1.93 -0.36 -13.43
C LEU A 37 1.79 -1.70 -14.14
N GLU A 38 2.03 -1.75 -15.44
CA GLU A 38 2.00 -2.95 -16.27
C GLU A 38 2.99 -4.00 -15.78
N GLU A 39 4.22 -3.59 -15.46
CA GLU A 39 5.26 -4.46 -14.89
C GLU A 39 4.86 -4.96 -13.50
N ALA A 40 4.38 -4.06 -12.64
CA ALA A 40 3.92 -4.41 -11.29
C ALA A 40 2.75 -5.41 -11.33
N VAL A 41 1.79 -5.23 -12.25
CA VAL A 41 0.66 -6.14 -12.46
C VAL A 41 1.13 -7.51 -12.95
N LYS A 42 2.07 -7.55 -13.89
CA LYS A 42 2.65 -8.80 -14.38
C LYS A 42 3.36 -9.56 -13.25
N ALA A 43 4.26 -8.89 -12.53
CA ALA A 43 4.98 -9.48 -11.41
C ALA A 43 4.05 -9.91 -10.25
N GLY A 44 3.05 -9.09 -9.95
CA GLY A 44 2.03 -9.39 -8.95
C GLY A 44 1.24 -10.65 -9.29
N ASN A 45 0.82 -10.80 -10.55
CA ASN A 45 0.10 -11.98 -11.00
C ASN A 45 0.96 -13.25 -11.02
N GLU A 46 2.27 -13.16 -11.30
CA GLU A 46 3.20 -14.29 -11.10
C GLU A 46 3.34 -14.65 -9.62
N THR A 47 3.37 -13.66 -8.73
CA THR A 47 3.45 -13.89 -7.29
C THR A 47 2.17 -14.55 -6.74
N LEU A 48 1.01 -14.22 -7.31
CA LEU A 48 -0.25 -14.88 -6.97
C LEU A 48 -0.25 -16.38 -7.32
N LYS A 49 0.50 -16.82 -8.34
CA LYS A 49 0.66 -18.25 -8.64
C LYS A 49 1.37 -18.98 -7.51
N VAL A 50 2.44 -18.38 -6.96
CA VAL A 50 3.14 -18.93 -5.79
C VAL A 50 2.22 -18.95 -4.56
N LEU A 51 1.44 -17.88 -4.34
CA LEU A 51 0.44 -17.86 -3.27
C LEU A 51 -0.61 -18.96 -3.44
N SER A 52 -1.03 -19.27 -4.67
CA SER A 52 -2.04 -20.28 -4.96
C SER A 52 -1.63 -21.72 -4.59
N GLU A 53 -0.32 -21.97 -4.41
CA GLU A 53 0.18 -23.27 -3.92
C GLU A 53 -0.16 -23.51 -2.43
N HIS A 54 -0.42 -22.43 -1.68
CA HIS A 54 -0.65 -22.49 -0.23
C HIS A 54 -1.97 -21.88 0.23
N PHE A 55 -2.51 -20.93 -0.52
CA PHE A 55 -3.73 -20.20 -0.22
C PHE A 55 -4.80 -20.45 -1.28
N GLN A 56 -6.05 -20.37 -0.86
CA GLN A 56 -7.15 -20.31 -1.82
C GLN A 56 -7.12 -18.96 -2.55
N VAL A 57 -6.78 -18.98 -3.84
CA VAL A 57 -6.80 -17.82 -4.74
C VAL A 57 -7.83 -18.10 -5.83
N ARG A 58 -8.86 -17.26 -5.97
CA ARG A 58 -9.87 -17.44 -7.02
C ARG A 58 -9.34 -16.95 -8.35
N SER A 59 -9.86 -17.47 -9.46
CA SER A 59 -9.46 -17.09 -10.82
C SER A 59 -9.63 -15.59 -11.11
N ASP A 60 -10.58 -14.94 -10.43
CA ASP A 60 -10.88 -13.51 -10.61
C ASP A 60 -10.03 -12.60 -9.71
N ASP A 61 -9.35 -13.19 -8.72
CA ASP A 61 -8.48 -12.50 -7.77
C ASP A 61 -7.12 -12.25 -8.41
N ARG A 62 -7.03 -11.20 -9.21
CA ARG A 62 -5.81 -10.83 -9.94
C ARG A 62 -5.68 -9.33 -10.07
N PHE A 63 -4.44 -8.88 -10.17
CA PHE A 63 -4.14 -7.49 -10.49
C PHE A 63 -4.52 -7.21 -11.95
N LYS A 64 -5.08 -6.03 -12.19
CA LYS A 64 -5.46 -5.57 -13.54
C LYS A 64 -5.06 -4.11 -13.72
N VAL A 65 -4.46 -3.80 -14.87
CA VAL A 65 -4.21 -2.40 -15.27
C VAL A 65 -5.52 -1.66 -15.49
N ARG A 66 -6.54 -2.35 -16.03
CA ARG A 66 -7.89 -1.83 -16.26
C ARG A 66 -8.91 -2.76 -15.63
N GLY A 67 -9.29 -2.44 -14.41
CA GLY A 67 -10.37 -3.07 -13.67
C GLY A 67 -11.71 -2.37 -13.91
N LEU A 68 -12.55 -2.36 -12.87
CA LEU A 68 -13.89 -1.78 -12.95
C LEU A 68 -13.82 -0.27 -13.26
N PHE A 69 -14.64 0.18 -14.21
CA PHE A 69 -14.68 1.58 -14.69
C PHE A 69 -13.33 2.11 -15.20
N GLY A 70 -12.42 1.23 -15.63
CA GLY A 70 -11.08 1.63 -16.11
C GLY A 70 -10.07 1.94 -15.00
N THR A 71 -10.48 1.82 -13.72
CA THR A 71 -9.56 1.96 -12.58
C THR A 71 -8.77 0.68 -12.38
N PRO A 72 -7.47 0.74 -12.04
CA PRO A 72 -6.65 -0.45 -11.87
C PRO A 72 -7.01 -1.23 -10.60
N ASP A 73 -7.08 -2.56 -10.72
CA ASP A 73 -7.21 -3.47 -9.59
C ASP A 73 -5.81 -3.63 -8.95
N ARG A 74 -5.56 -2.88 -7.87
CA ARG A 74 -4.27 -2.79 -7.17
C ARG A 74 -4.20 -3.59 -5.87
N LEU A 75 -5.27 -4.30 -5.49
CA LEU A 75 -5.35 -5.08 -4.26
C LEU A 75 -5.95 -6.45 -4.57
N VAL A 76 -5.28 -7.49 -4.11
CA VAL A 76 -5.76 -8.88 -4.14
C VAL A 76 -5.62 -9.47 -2.75
N THR A 77 -6.71 -10.03 -2.22
CA THR A 77 -6.76 -10.54 -0.84
C THR A 77 -7.71 -11.71 -0.72
N ASN A 78 -7.39 -12.67 0.15
CA ASN A 78 -8.27 -13.77 0.53
C ASN A 78 -9.07 -13.49 1.81
N CYS A 79 -9.21 -12.23 2.24
CA CYS A 79 -9.82 -11.85 3.51
C CYS A 79 -11.20 -12.52 3.76
N CYS A 80 -12.00 -12.73 2.70
CA CYS A 80 -13.33 -13.36 2.80
C CYS A 80 -13.32 -14.90 2.72
N TYR A 81 -12.16 -15.53 2.56
CA TYR A 81 -11.96 -16.98 2.44
C TYR A 81 -10.54 -17.32 2.92
N THR A 82 -10.28 -17.02 4.19
CA THR A 82 -8.95 -17.21 4.79
C THR A 82 -8.56 -18.68 4.77
N THR A 83 -7.28 -18.95 4.52
CA THR A 83 -6.75 -20.31 4.55
C THR A 83 -6.17 -20.56 5.92
N LYS A 84 -6.79 -21.48 6.69
CA LYS A 84 -6.39 -21.79 8.08
C LYS A 84 -6.35 -20.56 9.01
N GLY A 85 -7.24 -19.59 8.80
CA GLY A 85 -7.27 -18.34 9.57
C GLY A 85 -6.15 -17.35 9.22
N ILE A 86 -5.39 -17.59 8.15
CA ILE A 86 -4.36 -16.69 7.63
C ILE A 86 -4.93 -15.91 6.45
N ALA A 87 -4.82 -14.59 6.52
CA ALA A 87 -5.17 -13.67 5.45
C ALA A 87 -3.90 -13.09 4.81
N TYR A 88 -3.94 -12.83 3.51
CA TYR A 88 -2.93 -12.03 2.82
C TYR A 88 -3.57 -10.82 2.13
N PHE A 89 -2.79 -9.76 1.97
CA PHE A 89 -3.14 -8.55 1.25
C PHE A 89 -1.98 -8.23 0.32
N ALA A 90 -2.10 -8.65 -0.94
CA ALA A 90 -1.14 -8.33 -1.98
C ALA A 90 -1.55 -6.99 -2.62
N LYS A 91 -0.68 -5.99 -2.59
CA LYS A 91 -1.01 -4.60 -2.94
C LYS A 91 0.06 -3.97 -3.82
N ILE A 92 -0.36 -3.20 -4.83
CA ILE A 92 0.48 -2.32 -5.63
C ILE A 92 0.23 -0.87 -5.23
N THR A 93 1.20 -0.25 -4.55
CA THR A 93 1.13 1.13 -4.07
C THR A 93 1.96 2.04 -4.98
N PRO A 94 1.39 3.13 -5.53
CA PRO A 94 2.17 4.10 -6.29
C PRO A 94 3.09 4.89 -5.35
N LEU A 95 4.37 4.91 -5.67
CA LEU A 95 5.40 5.70 -4.99
C LEU A 95 5.68 6.96 -5.80
N LYS A 96 5.42 8.12 -5.20
CA LYS A 96 5.79 9.42 -5.75
C LYS A 96 7.13 9.84 -5.18
N PHE A 97 8.10 10.08 -6.05
CA PHE A 97 9.39 10.66 -5.70
C PHE A 97 9.38 12.11 -6.11
N ASP A 98 9.33 12.98 -5.11
CA ASP A 98 9.38 14.43 -5.24
C ASP A 98 10.80 14.92 -4.96
N ASP A 99 11.15 16.10 -5.47
CA ASP A 99 12.44 16.72 -5.22
C ASP A 99 12.50 17.28 -3.79
N LEU A 100 13.57 16.94 -3.06
CA LEU A 100 13.72 17.35 -1.67
C LEU A 100 13.88 18.88 -1.53
N SER A 101 14.66 19.50 -2.42
CA SER A 101 14.93 20.94 -2.35
C SER A 101 13.67 21.74 -2.67
N GLU A 102 12.92 21.36 -3.69
CA GLU A 102 11.62 21.96 -4.01
C GLU A 102 10.62 21.78 -2.87
N THR A 103 10.55 20.57 -2.28
CA THR A 103 9.66 20.28 -1.16
C THR A 103 9.97 21.14 0.07
N ILE A 104 11.26 21.32 0.39
CA ILE A 104 11.69 22.19 1.49
C ILE A 104 11.28 23.64 1.20
N ALA A 105 11.56 24.14 -0.01
CA ALA A 105 11.23 25.51 -0.38
C ALA A 105 9.72 25.78 -0.30
N GLU A 106 8.89 24.84 -0.78
CA GLU A 106 7.44 24.98 -0.71
C GLU A 106 6.92 24.89 0.72
N THR A 107 7.54 24.07 1.58
CA THR A 107 7.18 23.96 3.00
C THR A 107 7.36 25.30 3.72
N PHE A 108 8.50 25.98 3.50
CA PHE A 108 8.74 27.31 4.09
C PHE A 108 7.79 28.37 3.53
N LYS A 109 7.54 28.37 2.21
CA LYS A 109 6.52 29.25 1.61
C LYS A 109 5.13 29.02 2.20
N ALA A 110 4.75 27.77 2.41
CA ALA A 110 3.48 27.41 3.04
C ALA A 110 3.37 27.93 4.47
N TYR A 111 4.45 27.86 5.23
CA TYR A 111 4.51 28.43 6.57
C TYR A 111 4.37 29.96 6.56
N ASP A 112 5.02 30.65 5.62
CA ASP A 112 4.89 32.10 5.48
C ASP A 112 3.44 32.51 5.15
N ARG A 113 2.78 31.78 4.24
CA ARG A 113 1.34 31.98 3.94
C ARG A 113 0.47 31.79 5.17
N TYR A 114 0.72 30.74 5.96
CA TYR A 114 0.00 30.51 7.22
C TYR A 114 0.21 31.66 8.22
N ARG A 115 1.44 32.14 8.35
CA ARG A 115 1.77 33.26 9.25
C ARG A 115 1.08 34.56 8.81
N GLN A 116 0.94 34.78 7.50
CA GLN A 116 0.20 35.92 6.97
C GLN A 116 -1.29 35.81 7.28
N TYR A 117 -1.91 34.65 7.01
CA TYR A 117 -3.30 34.38 7.34
C TYR A 117 -3.61 34.65 8.83
N ARG A 118 -2.73 34.21 9.74
CA ARG A 118 -2.91 34.45 11.19
C ARG A 118 -2.89 35.94 11.55
N ARG A 119 -2.05 36.75 10.90
CA ARG A 119 -1.99 38.20 11.13
C ARG A 119 -3.22 38.93 10.59
N GLU A 120 -3.74 38.47 9.45
CA GLU A 120 -4.97 39.01 8.87
C GLU A 120 -6.15 38.75 9.83
N GLN A 121 -6.24 37.56 10.42
CA GLN A 121 -7.27 37.26 11.43
C GLN A 121 -7.15 38.08 12.73
N GLU A 122 -5.93 38.37 13.19
CA GLU A 122 -5.71 39.19 14.40
C GLU A 122 -6.00 40.70 14.18
N ASN A 123 -6.00 41.17 12.93
CA ASN A 123 -6.28 42.59 12.60
C ASN A 123 -7.77 42.85 12.30
N ASP A 124 -8.56 41.80 12.08
CA ASP A 124 -10.00 41.86 11.84
C ASP A 124 -10.84 41.70 13.15
N GLU A 125 -10.19 41.49 14.31
CA GLU A 125 -10.76 41.56 15.67
C GLU A 125 -10.50 42.91 16.34
#